data_AF-A0A2S2E5V6-F1
#
_entry.id   AF-A0A2S2E5V6-F1
#
_cell.length_a   1.000
_cell.length_b   1.000
_cell.length_c   1.000
_cell.angle_alpha   90.00
_cell.angle_beta   90.00
_cell.angle_gamma   90.00
#
_symmetry.space_group_name_H-M   'P 1'
#
loop_
_entity.id
_entity.type
_entity.pdbx_description
1 polymer ?
#
loop_
_entity_poly.entity_id
_entity_poly.type
_entity_poly.pdbx_seq_one_letter_code
_entity_poly.pdbx_strand_id
1 'polypeptide(L)'
;MKKWLTENKIYFETAAASLLGIMAVLVSISQVLLSWKQTELAEAQLNVAEQSISPSIHAFVVQVRNPETGRFFEEELRVYNLGEPALAADISDAVWLRAKLYPEDTSKNIIEVELPLRGYFSATEVTQNAEGLMFTLKGHKNSKKLTDFTNTFEQYAEKHGFYAELSLSRFFEIAYRDSLGQAHTDYYSVVPLRGARQVIEDIGKAKLSGYRNSFGSDNSIDIANVTKEELLNKILNF
;
A
#
# COMPACT_ATOMS: atom_id res chain seq x y z
N MET A 1 -43.35 42.15 -57.97
CA MET A 1 -42.91 41.39 -56.79
C MET A 1 -43.37 39.93 -56.81
N LYS A 2 -44.68 39.64 -56.91
CA LYS A 2 -45.21 38.25 -56.97
C LYS A 2 -44.65 37.40 -58.13
N LYS A 3 -44.56 37.94 -59.36
CA LYS A 3 -43.99 37.25 -60.55
C LYS A 3 -42.48 36.95 -60.41
N TRP A 4 -41.70 37.91 -59.93
CA TRP A 4 -40.25 37.76 -59.70
C TRP A 4 -39.93 36.69 -58.64
N LEU A 5 -40.74 36.64 -57.57
CA LEU A 5 -40.67 35.60 -56.54
C LEU A 5 -41.05 34.21 -57.06
N THR A 6 -41.91 34.12 -58.09
CA THR A 6 -42.28 32.83 -58.70
C THR A 6 -41.23 32.34 -59.70
N GLU A 7 -40.60 33.25 -60.45
CA GLU A 7 -39.51 32.93 -61.37
C GLU A 7 -38.21 32.51 -60.66
N ASN A 8 -37.91 33.11 -59.50
CA ASN A 8 -36.71 32.78 -58.70
C ASN A 8 -36.98 31.81 -57.54
N LYS A 9 -38.19 31.24 -57.47
CA LYS A 9 -38.65 30.35 -56.38
C LYS A 9 -37.69 29.17 -56.15
N ILE A 10 -37.25 28.56 -57.24
CA ILE A 10 -36.36 27.39 -57.21
C ILE A 10 -34.99 27.75 -56.60
N TYR A 11 -34.46 28.94 -56.90
CA TYR A 11 -33.20 29.42 -56.30
C TYR A 11 -33.34 29.67 -54.79
N PHE A 12 -34.46 30.25 -54.36
CA PHE A 12 -34.75 30.44 -52.94
C PHE A 12 -34.95 29.12 -52.19
N GLU A 13 -35.69 28.16 -52.76
CA GLU A 13 -35.88 26.83 -52.16
C GLU A 13 -34.55 26.07 -52.05
N THR A 14 -33.71 26.14 -53.09
CA THR A 14 -32.39 25.50 -53.10
C THR A 14 -31.43 26.14 -52.09
N ALA A 15 -31.43 27.48 -51.99
CA ALA A 15 -30.59 28.21 -51.03
C ALA A 15 -31.04 27.95 -49.58
N ALA A 16 -32.35 27.93 -49.32
CA ALA A 16 -32.90 27.60 -48.01
C ALA A 16 -32.58 26.16 -47.60
N ALA A 17 -32.73 25.19 -48.51
CA ALA A 17 -32.37 23.80 -48.26
C ALA A 17 -30.87 23.63 -47.98
N SER A 18 -30.02 24.37 -48.70
CA SER A 18 -28.56 24.36 -48.49
C SER A 18 -28.17 24.93 -47.13
N LEU A 19 -28.78 26.05 -46.72
CA LEU A 19 -28.57 26.66 -45.40
C LEU A 19 -29.04 25.73 -44.26
N LEU A 20 -30.19 25.07 -44.42
CA LEU A 20 -30.67 24.07 -43.47
C LEU A 20 -29.71 22.87 -43.37
N GLY A 21 -29.15 22.42 -44.50
CA GLY A 21 -28.13 21.38 -44.53
C GLY A 21 -26.86 21.78 -43.78
N ILE A 22 -26.36 23.00 -43.98
CA ILE A 22 -25.20 23.54 -43.26
C ILE A 22 -25.48 23.65 -41.76
N MET A 23 -26.67 24.14 -41.37
CA MET A 23 -27.07 24.20 -39.97
C MET A 23 -27.12 22.80 -39.32
N ALA A 24 -27.66 21.80 -40.02
CA ALA A 24 -27.72 20.43 -39.52
C ALA A 24 -26.31 19.86 -39.27
N VAL A 25 -25.35 20.11 -40.16
CA VAL A 25 -23.95 19.70 -39.99
C VAL A 25 -23.31 20.40 -38.79
N LEU A 26 -23.49 21.72 -38.64
CA LEU A 26 -22.93 22.47 -37.51
C LEU A 26 -23.52 22.03 -36.16
N VAL A 27 -24.83 21.77 -36.11
CA VAL A 27 -25.48 21.23 -34.92
C VAL A 27 -24.96 19.83 -34.59
N SER A 28 -24.79 18.97 -35.61
CA SER A 28 -24.24 17.62 -35.42
C SER A 28 -22.81 17.66 -34.85
N ILE A 29 -21.94 18.52 -35.39
CA ILE A 29 -20.57 18.71 -34.85
C ILE A 29 -20.61 19.22 -33.41
N SER A 30 -21.48 20.18 -33.11
CA SER A 30 -21.63 20.73 -31.75
C SER A 30 -22.12 19.67 -30.76
N GLN A 31 -23.06 18.82 -31.18
CA GLN A 31 -23.56 17.70 -30.37
C GLN A 31 -22.47 16.67 -30.09
N VAL A 32 -21.63 16.35 -31.07
CA VAL A 32 -20.50 15.43 -30.87
C VAL A 32 -19.49 15.99 -29.87
N LEU A 33 -19.12 17.27 -30.00
CA LEU A 33 -18.20 17.93 -29.06
C LEU A 33 -18.78 17.99 -27.63
N LEU A 34 -20.07 18.32 -27.49
CA LEU A 34 -20.75 18.32 -26.20
C LEU A 34 -20.81 16.91 -25.59
N SER A 35 -21.08 15.89 -26.41
CA SER A 35 -21.09 14.50 -25.96
C SER A 35 -19.73 14.09 -25.39
N TRP A 36 -18.62 14.46 -26.03
CA TRP A 36 -17.29 14.17 -25.51
C TRP A 36 -17.02 14.84 -24.17
N LYS A 37 -17.41 16.11 -24.03
CA LYS A 37 -17.28 16.84 -22.76
C LYS A 37 -18.17 16.27 -21.65
N GLN A 38 -19.34 15.77 -21.99
CA GLN A 38 -20.21 15.07 -21.04
C GLN A 38 -19.60 13.75 -20.58
N THR A 39 -18.96 12.99 -21.47
CA THR A 39 -18.25 11.75 -21.10
C THR A 39 -17.09 12.03 -20.16
N GLU A 40 -16.23 13.01 -20.49
CA GLU A 40 -15.11 13.43 -19.65
C GLU A 40 -15.59 13.89 -18.25
N LEU A 41 -16.69 14.65 -18.20
CA LEU A 41 -17.30 15.08 -16.94
C LEU A 41 -17.88 13.91 -16.15
N ALA A 42 -18.55 12.96 -16.81
CA ALA A 42 -19.13 11.79 -16.17
C ALA A 42 -18.04 10.88 -15.58
N GLU A 43 -16.92 10.69 -16.29
CA GLU A 43 -15.74 9.98 -15.77
C GLU A 43 -15.15 10.70 -14.55
N ALA A 44 -15.01 12.02 -14.60
CA ALA A 44 -14.55 12.79 -13.45
C ALA A 44 -15.50 12.67 -12.25
N GLN A 45 -16.83 12.69 -12.50
CA GLN A 45 -17.83 12.49 -11.46
C GLN A 45 -17.81 11.08 -10.88
N LEU A 46 -17.58 10.05 -11.70
CA LEU A 46 -17.39 8.67 -11.24
C LEU A 46 -16.16 8.57 -10.34
N ASN A 47 -15.02 9.13 -10.74
CA ASN A 47 -13.81 9.14 -9.92
C ASN A 47 -14.03 9.82 -8.56
N VAL A 48 -14.74 10.94 -8.54
CA VAL A 48 -15.09 11.64 -7.28
C VAL A 48 -16.07 10.82 -6.43
N ALA A 49 -17.07 10.21 -7.08
CA ALA A 49 -18.04 9.36 -6.40
C ALA A 49 -17.34 8.14 -5.79
N GLU A 50 -16.48 7.45 -6.53
CA GLU A 50 -15.66 6.32 -6.07
C GLU A 50 -14.79 6.71 -4.86
N GLN A 51 -14.11 7.86 -4.92
CA GLN A 51 -13.35 8.36 -3.78
C GLN A 51 -14.23 8.65 -2.55
N SER A 52 -15.46 9.15 -2.76
CA SER A 52 -16.39 9.45 -1.66
C SER A 52 -16.96 8.21 -0.98
N ILE A 53 -16.90 7.05 -1.63
CA ILE A 53 -17.42 5.77 -1.11
C ILE A 53 -16.31 4.78 -0.70
N SER A 54 -15.05 5.18 -0.83
CA SER A 54 -13.91 4.29 -0.58
C SER A 54 -13.53 4.25 0.90
N PRO A 55 -13.17 3.07 1.43
CA PRO A 55 -12.57 2.97 2.76
C PRO A 55 -11.30 3.81 2.89
N SER A 56 -11.06 4.36 4.08
CA SER A 56 -9.85 5.11 4.39
C SER A 56 -9.02 4.32 5.39
N ILE A 57 -8.06 3.54 4.90
CA ILE A 57 -7.26 2.65 5.74
C ILE A 57 -6.07 3.41 6.35
N HIS A 58 -5.96 3.33 7.68
CA HIS A 58 -4.86 3.87 8.47
C HIS A 58 -4.28 2.77 9.33
N ALA A 59 -2.98 2.73 9.53
CA ALA A 59 -2.40 1.77 10.46
C ALA A 59 -1.19 2.33 11.20
N PHE A 60 -1.02 1.88 12.44
CA PHE A 60 0.01 2.39 13.33
C PHE A 60 0.61 1.26 14.15
N VAL A 61 1.90 1.40 14.42
CA VAL A 61 2.62 0.54 15.35
C VAL A 61 2.45 1.07 16.76
N VAL A 62 1.98 0.22 17.67
CA VAL A 62 1.80 0.54 19.09
C VAL A 62 2.73 -0.33 19.92
N GLN A 63 3.50 0.29 20.81
CA GLN A 63 4.33 -0.43 21.77
C GLN A 63 3.51 -0.70 23.04
N VAL A 64 3.39 -1.97 23.42
CA VAL A 64 2.66 -2.42 24.59
C VAL A 64 3.63 -2.57 25.76
N ARG A 65 3.30 -1.92 26.89
CA ARG A 65 4.08 -1.99 28.12
C ARG A 65 3.62 -3.15 28.99
N ASN A 66 4.58 -3.81 29.61
CA ASN A 66 4.30 -4.78 30.65
C ASN A 66 3.89 -4.00 31.92
N PRO A 67 2.71 -4.27 32.49
CA PRO A 67 2.17 -3.49 33.60
C PRO A 67 2.98 -3.64 34.90
N GLU A 68 3.69 -4.76 35.08
CA GLU A 68 4.49 -5.04 36.28
C GLU A 68 5.86 -4.38 36.23
N THR A 69 6.50 -4.36 35.05
CA THR A 69 7.87 -3.86 34.88
C THR A 69 7.94 -2.45 34.27
N GLY A 70 6.84 -1.95 33.71
CA GLY A 70 6.76 -0.67 33.00
C GLY A 70 7.51 -0.63 31.67
N ARG A 71 8.20 -1.72 31.29
CA ARG A 71 9.01 -1.84 30.08
C ARG A 71 8.16 -2.26 28.89
N PHE A 72 8.51 -1.76 27.71
CA PHE A 72 7.93 -2.25 26.45
C PHE A 72 8.34 -3.70 26.23
N PHE A 73 7.38 -4.55 25.89
CA PHE A 73 7.66 -5.97 25.67
C PHE A 73 7.04 -6.52 24.39
N GLU A 74 5.98 -5.88 23.90
CA GLU A 74 5.28 -6.25 22.68
C GLU A 74 5.08 -5.04 21.78
N GLU A 75 5.02 -5.30 20.48
CA GLU A 75 4.68 -4.38 19.42
C GLU A 75 3.46 -4.93 18.69
N GLU A 76 2.46 -4.09 18.48
CA GLU A 76 1.24 -4.40 17.75
C GLU A 76 1.13 -3.50 16.52
N LEU A 77 0.66 -4.05 15.40
CA LEU A 77 0.20 -3.27 14.25
C LEU A 77 -1.33 -3.19 14.31
N ARG A 78 -1.86 -1.99 14.50
CA ARG A 78 -3.31 -1.74 14.55
C ARG A 78 -3.76 -1.08 13.26
N VAL A 79 -4.76 -1.66 12.61
CA VAL A 79 -5.31 -1.21 11.33
C VAL A 79 -6.73 -0.73 11.54
N TYR A 80 -6.99 0.50 11.09
CA TYR A 80 -8.23 1.23 11.24
C TYR A 80 -8.80 1.57 9.87
N ASN A 81 -10.13 1.58 9.76
CA ASN A 81 -10.84 2.26 8.69
C ASN A 81 -11.53 3.51 9.24
N LEU A 82 -11.17 4.68 8.70
CA LEU A 82 -11.74 5.97 9.06
C LEU A 82 -12.65 6.54 7.97
N GLY A 83 -12.88 5.78 6.89
CA GLY A 83 -13.77 6.13 5.79
C GLY A 83 -14.98 5.20 5.76
N GLU A 84 -15.51 4.99 4.57
CA GLU A 84 -16.70 4.16 4.35
C GLU A 84 -16.42 2.66 4.61
N PRO A 85 -17.45 1.85 4.91
CA PRO A 85 -17.31 0.45 5.30
C PRO A 85 -16.42 -0.40 4.39
N ALA A 86 -15.41 -1.06 4.97
CA ALA A 86 -14.63 -2.10 4.31
C ALA A 86 -15.25 -3.48 4.60
N LEU A 87 -16.05 -4.00 3.67
CA LEU A 87 -16.79 -5.25 3.85
C LEU A 87 -15.94 -6.48 3.53
N ALA A 88 -16.17 -7.57 4.27
CA ALA A 88 -15.46 -8.84 4.08
C ALA A 88 -13.92 -8.67 4.02
N ALA A 89 -13.40 -7.77 4.86
CA ALA A 89 -11.99 -7.44 4.87
C ALA A 89 -11.14 -8.60 5.40
N ASP A 90 -9.97 -8.79 4.81
CA ASP A 90 -8.92 -9.72 5.24
C ASP A 90 -7.55 -9.04 5.16
N ILE A 91 -6.60 -9.52 5.96
CA ILE A 91 -5.27 -8.91 6.10
C ILE A 91 -4.16 -9.95 6.15
N SER A 92 -3.06 -9.65 5.48
CA SER A 92 -1.81 -10.39 5.57
C SER A 92 -0.63 -9.45 5.72
N ASP A 93 0.37 -9.83 6.51
CA ASP A 93 1.57 -9.03 6.75
C ASP A 93 2.86 -9.68 6.25
N ALA A 94 3.85 -8.83 6.06
CA ALA A 94 5.23 -9.21 5.85
C ALA A 94 6.16 -8.30 6.65
N VAL A 95 7.00 -8.91 7.47
CA VAL A 95 8.02 -8.19 8.24
C VAL A 95 9.39 -8.61 7.71
N TRP A 96 10.24 -7.61 7.49
CA TRP A 96 11.60 -7.80 7.01
C TRP A 96 12.57 -7.17 8.01
N LEU A 97 13.62 -7.90 8.37
CA LEU A 97 14.76 -7.37 9.11
C LEU A 97 15.76 -6.79 8.11
N ARG A 98 16.00 -5.50 8.20
CA ARG A 98 17.08 -4.83 7.49
C ARG A 98 18.29 -4.75 8.40
N ALA A 99 19.40 -5.32 7.94
CA ALA A 99 20.67 -5.28 8.63
C ALA A 99 21.68 -4.47 7.82
N LYS A 100 22.32 -3.50 8.46
CA LYS A 100 23.43 -2.74 7.92
C LYS A 100 24.67 -2.99 8.76
N LEU A 101 25.77 -3.36 8.10
CA LEU A 101 27.08 -3.49 8.72
C LEU A 101 27.99 -2.41 8.14
N TYR A 102 28.53 -1.59 9.04
CA TYR A 102 29.49 -0.56 8.76
C TYR A 102 30.87 -1.09 9.18
N PRO A 103 31.75 -1.44 8.23
CA PRO A 103 33.09 -1.90 8.56
C PRO A 103 33.88 -0.82 9.29
N GLU A 104 34.68 -1.18 10.28
CA GLU A 104 35.62 -0.26 10.94
C GLU A 104 36.65 0.31 9.96
N ASP A 105 37.04 -0.51 8.98
CA ASP A 105 37.83 -0.09 7.85
C ASP A 105 36.95 0.70 6.88
N THR A 106 37.05 2.03 6.97
CA THR A 106 36.26 2.99 6.17
C THR A 106 36.54 2.92 4.67
N SER A 107 37.57 2.18 4.23
CA SER A 107 37.80 1.90 2.80
C SER A 107 36.85 0.83 2.24
N LYS A 108 36.19 0.05 3.11
CA LYS A 108 35.23 -0.97 2.72
C LYS A 108 33.82 -0.40 2.62
N ASN A 109 33.03 -0.98 1.71
CA ASN A 109 31.64 -0.59 1.52
C ASN A 109 30.75 -1.09 2.68
N ILE A 110 29.70 -0.33 2.97
CA ILE A 110 28.62 -0.74 3.86
C ILE A 110 27.93 -1.97 3.25
N ILE A 111 27.68 -2.99 4.07
CA ILE A 111 26.94 -4.19 3.68
C ILE A 111 25.50 -4.00 4.17
N GLU A 112 24.54 -4.00 3.26
CA GLU A 112 23.11 -3.87 3.57
C GLU A 112 22.34 -5.06 2.99
N VAL A 113 21.60 -5.75 3.85
CA VAL A 113 20.74 -6.87 3.46
C VAL A 113 19.36 -6.74 4.08
N GLU A 114 18.36 -7.29 3.42
CA GLU A 114 16.98 -7.32 3.93
C GLU A 114 16.48 -8.77 3.91
N LEU A 115 16.19 -9.29 5.11
CA LEU A 115 15.86 -10.69 5.33
C LEU A 115 14.40 -10.83 5.79
N PRO A 116 13.61 -11.76 5.24
CA PRO A 116 12.27 -12.07 5.75
C PRO A 116 12.32 -12.48 7.23
N LEU A 117 11.61 -11.76 8.09
CA LEU A 117 11.53 -12.02 9.53
C LEU A 117 10.22 -12.71 9.88
N ARG A 118 10.28 -14.02 10.09
CA ARG A 118 9.11 -14.85 10.37
C ARG A 118 8.62 -14.68 11.80
N GLY A 119 7.31 -14.78 11.96
CA GLY A 119 6.66 -14.86 13.27
C GLY A 119 6.76 -13.58 14.11
N TYR A 120 7.14 -12.44 13.50
CA TYR A 120 7.20 -11.17 14.22
C TYR A 120 5.80 -10.72 14.66
N PHE A 121 4.83 -10.78 13.74
CA PHE A 121 3.42 -10.83 14.07
C PHE A 121 2.94 -12.26 13.81
N SER A 122 2.56 -12.96 14.87
CA SER A 122 2.21 -14.39 14.83
C SER A 122 0.71 -14.64 14.96
N ALA A 123 -0.06 -13.61 15.28
CA ALA A 123 -1.50 -13.69 15.44
C ALA A 123 -2.18 -12.41 14.97
N THR A 124 -3.38 -12.57 14.41
CA THR A 124 -4.25 -11.48 13.99
C THR A 124 -5.54 -11.55 14.79
N GLU A 125 -5.88 -10.47 15.49
CA GLU A 125 -7.20 -10.27 16.07
C GLU A 125 -8.06 -9.47 15.10
N VAL A 126 -9.23 -10.01 14.80
CA VAL A 126 -10.22 -9.39 13.91
C VAL A 126 -11.36 -8.88 14.77
N THR A 127 -11.67 -7.59 14.68
CA THR A 127 -12.78 -6.98 15.45
C THR A 127 -14.14 -7.20 14.80
N GLN A 128 -14.17 -7.61 13.52
CA GLN A 128 -15.35 -7.72 12.66
C GLN A 128 -16.07 -6.38 12.39
N ASN A 129 -15.48 -5.25 12.79
CA ASN A 129 -16.03 -3.95 12.50
C ASN A 129 -15.68 -3.54 11.06
N ALA A 130 -16.64 -2.99 10.33
CA ALA A 130 -16.41 -2.43 8.99
C ALA A 130 -15.81 -1.01 9.03
N GLU A 131 -15.84 -0.36 10.20
CA GLU A 131 -15.31 0.98 10.49
C GLU A 131 -14.57 0.98 11.84
N GLY A 132 -13.66 1.93 12.05
CA GLY A 132 -12.84 2.00 13.25
C GLY A 132 -11.73 0.95 13.25
N LEU A 133 -11.35 0.43 14.43
CA LEU A 133 -10.31 -0.61 14.53
C LEU A 133 -10.84 -1.90 13.88
N MET A 134 -10.16 -2.37 12.84
CA MET A 134 -10.50 -3.58 12.09
C MET A 134 -9.63 -4.77 12.50
N PHE A 135 -8.32 -4.55 12.57
CA PHE A 135 -7.34 -5.61 12.80
C PHE A 135 -6.27 -5.19 13.79
N THR A 136 -5.85 -6.13 14.62
CA THR A 136 -4.65 -6.00 15.46
C THR A 136 -3.74 -7.19 15.20
N LEU A 137 -2.59 -6.95 14.58
CA LEU A 137 -1.56 -7.96 14.38
C LEU A 137 -0.56 -7.86 15.53
N LYS A 138 -0.25 -9.01 16.13
CA LYS A 138 0.55 -9.09 17.35
C LYS A 138 1.46 -10.31 17.36
N GLY A 139 2.54 -10.23 18.12
CA GLY A 139 3.47 -11.34 18.33
C GLY A 139 3.88 -11.45 19.79
N HIS A 140 4.08 -12.68 20.27
CA HIS A 140 4.41 -12.90 21.68
C HIS A 140 5.81 -12.37 22.02
N LYS A 141 5.87 -11.34 22.86
CA LYS A 141 7.11 -10.65 23.29
C LYS A 141 8.01 -10.23 22.11
N ASN A 142 7.43 -9.93 20.96
CA ASN A 142 8.18 -9.69 19.71
C ASN A 142 9.18 -8.53 19.82
N SER A 143 8.76 -7.39 20.36
CA SER A 143 9.60 -6.21 20.59
C SER A 143 10.76 -6.51 21.56
N LYS A 144 10.46 -7.23 22.65
CA LYS A 144 11.49 -7.65 23.61
C LYS A 144 12.51 -8.60 22.99
N LYS A 145 12.05 -9.64 22.28
CA LYS A 145 12.94 -10.62 21.63
C LYS A 145 13.88 -9.95 20.62
N LEU A 146 13.33 -9.04 19.81
CA LEU A 146 14.14 -8.27 18.87
C LEU A 146 15.16 -7.39 19.59
N THR A 147 14.74 -6.64 20.61
CA THR A 147 15.65 -5.76 21.37
C THR A 147 16.77 -6.54 22.05
N ASP A 148 16.44 -7.65 22.71
CA ASP A 148 17.42 -8.50 23.38
C ASP A 148 18.41 -9.08 22.35
N PHE A 149 17.92 -9.56 21.21
CA PHE A 149 18.75 -10.08 20.14
C PHE A 149 19.65 -9.00 19.54
N THR A 150 19.10 -7.83 19.18
CA THR A 150 19.84 -6.70 18.61
C THR A 150 21.02 -6.31 19.49
N ASN A 151 20.80 -6.15 20.79
CA ASN A 151 21.89 -5.81 21.73
C ASN A 151 23.02 -6.86 21.71
N THR A 152 22.68 -8.15 21.64
CA THR A 152 23.68 -9.22 21.59
C THR A 152 24.38 -9.33 20.23
N PHE A 153 23.67 -9.01 19.15
CA PHE A 153 24.19 -9.03 17.80
C PHE A 153 25.15 -7.88 17.55
N GLU A 154 24.80 -6.66 17.96
CA GLU A 154 25.66 -5.48 17.83
C GLU A 154 27.01 -5.68 18.53
N GLN A 155 27.00 -6.15 19.78
CA GLN A 155 28.22 -6.47 20.52
C GLN A 155 29.06 -7.58 19.87
N TYR A 156 28.43 -8.50 19.16
CA TYR A 156 29.12 -9.58 18.46
C TYR A 156 29.71 -9.10 17.14
N ALA A 157 28.98 -8.29 16.38
CA ALA A 157 29.44 -7.67 15.14
C ALA A 157 30.64 -6.73 15.40
N GLU A 158 30.60 -5.95 16.49
CA GLU A 158 31.69 -5.05 16.88
C GLU A 158 32.99 -5.82 17.13
N LYS A 159 32.92 -6.96 17.81
CA LYS A 159 34.09 -7.86 18.01
C LYS A 159 34.65 -8.43 16.71
N HIS A 160 33.89 -8.37 15.61
CA HIS A 160 34.30 -8.81 14.28
C HIS A 160 34.60 -7.62 13.34
N GLY A 161 34.74 -6.41 13.88
CA GLY A 161 35.14 -5.22 13.12
C GLY A 161 34.00 -4.53 12.36
N PHE A 162 32.76 -4.66 12.85
CA PHE A 162 31.59 -4.01 12.27
C PHE A 162 30.77 -3.28 13.32
N TYR A 163 30.40 -2.03 13.04
CA TYR A 163 29.24 -1.42 13.69
C TYR A 163 27.97 -1.93 12.98
N ALA A 164 26.99 -2.42 13.73
CA ALA A 164 25.77 -2.99 13.17
C ALA A 164 24.54 -2.15 13.50
N GLU A 165 23.61 -2.07 12.55
CA GLU A 165 22.31 -1.43 12.72
C GLU A 165 21.23 -2.41 12.23
N LEU A 166 20.30 -2.76 13.12
CA LEU A 166 19.14 -3.59 12.80
C LEU A 166 17.86 -2.75 12.83
N SER A 167 17.06 -2.85 11.78
CA SER A 167 15.76 -2.16 11.68
C SER A 167 14.71 -3.05 11.03
N LEU A 168 13.43 -2.69 11.20
CA LEU A 168 12.31 -3.43 10.63
C LEU A 168 11.61 -2.66 9.53
N SER A 169 11.39 -3.34 8.40
CA SER A 169 10.46 -2.91 7.35
C SER A 169 9.19 -3.74 7.45
N ARG A 170 8.04 -3.10 7.68
CA ARG A 170 6.74 -3.76 7.87
C ARG A 170 5.85 -3.44 6.68
N PHE A 171 5.21 -4.45 6.12
CA PHE A 171 4.24 -4.32 5.06
C PHE A 171 2.98 -5.09 5.42
N PHE A 172 1.84 -4.65 4.91
CA PHE A 172 0.63 -5.45 4.92
C PHE A 172 -0.16 -5.24 3.64
N GLU A 173 -0.89 -6.27 3.24
CA GLU A 173 -1.95 -6.21 2.23
C GLU A 173 -3.30 -6.31 2.94
N ILE A 174 -4.27 -5.52 2.49
CA ILE A 174 -5.66 -5.61 2.92
C ILE A 174 -6.54 -5.83 1.70
N ALA A 175 -7.29 -6.92 1.71
CA ALA A 175 -8.29 -7.23 0.69
C ALA A 175 -9.68 -6.96 1.26
N TYR A 176 -10.54 -6.27 0.52
CA TYR A 176 -11.89 -5.91 0.99
C TYR A 176 -12.86 -5.70 -0.17
N ARG A 177 -14.13 -5.54 0.16
CA ARG A 177 -15.17 -5.05 -0.75
C ARG A 177 -15.64 -3.67 -0.33
N ASP A 178 -15.80 -2.77 -1.30
CA ASP A 178 -16.41 -1.47 -1.05
C ASP A 178 -17.93 -1.57 -0.88
N SER A 179 -18.58 -0.43 -0.62
CA SER A 179 -20.04 -0.33 -0.46
C SER A 179 -20.83 -0.65 -1.74
N LEU A 180 -20.19 -0.65 -2.91
CA LEU A 180 -20.77 -1.09 -4.18
C LEU A 180 -20.52 -2.59 -4.46
N GLY A 181 -19.77 -3.27 -3.60
CA GLY A 181 -19.45 -4.69 -3.69
C GLY A 181 -18.26 -5.01 -4.60
N GLN A 182 -17.52 -4.00 -5.09
CA GLN A 182 -16.30 -4.20 -5.88
C GLN A 182 -15.16 -4.65 -4.97
N ALA A 183 -14.33 -5.57 -5.47
CA ALA A 183 -13.22 -6.13 -4.70
C ALA A 183 -11.93 -5.32 -4.94
N HIS A 184 -11.27 -4.96 -3.84
CA HIS A 184 -10.03 -4.18 -3.83
C HIS A 184 -8.94 -4.91 -3.06
N THR A 185 -7.69 -4.63 -3.40
CA THR A 185 -6.53 -5.09 -2.63
C THR A 185 -5.51 -3.98 -2.57
N ASP A 186 -5.31 -3.44 -1.38
CA ASP A 186 -4.40 -2.34 -1.14
C ASP A 186 -3.17 -2.81 -0.36
N TYR A 187 -2.02 -2.19 -0.67
CA TYR A 187 -0.74 -2.52 -0.09
C TYR A 187 -0.18 -1.33 0.67
N TYR A 188 0.38 -1.60 1.85
CA TYR A 188 0.89 -0.55 2.73
C TYR A 188 2.28 -0.91 3.25
N SER A 189 3.10 0.13 3.43
CA SER A 189 4.32 0.08 4.24
C SER A 189 4.09 0.83 5.54
N VAL A 190 4.63 0.34 6.65
CA VAL A 190 4.43 0.93 7.97
C VAL A 190 5.75 1.40 8.54
N VAL A 191 5.85 2.72 8.71
CA VAL A 191 7.01 3.35 9.33
C VAL A 191 6.64 3.65 10.79
N PRO A 192 7.49 3.26 11.76
CA PRO A 192 7.29 3.64 13.16
C PRO A 192 7.06 5.15 13.28
N LEU A 193 6.09 5.56 14.11
CA LEU A 193 5.69 6.95 14.39
C LEU A 193 4.98 7.71 13.25
N ARG A 194 5.20 7.36 11.98
CA ARG A 194 4.54 8.02 10.83
C ARG A 194 3.28 7.31 10.36
N GLY A 195 3.07 6.08 10.82
CA GLY A 195 1.95 5.24 10.42
C GLY A 195 2.15 4.58 9.06
N ALA A 196 1.07 4.06 8.52
CA ALA A 196 1.04 3.37 7.25
C ALA A 196 0.95 4.34 6.08
N ARG A 197 1.62 3.96 4.99
CA ARG A 197 1.58 4.66 3.72
C ARG A 197 1.30 3.64 2.63
N GLN A 198 0.26 3.91 1.83
CA GLN A 198 -0.05 3.08 0.67
C GLN A 198 1.16 3.06 -0.26
N VAL A 199 1.50 1.88 -0.76
CA VAL A 199 2.60 1.66 -1.71
C VAL A 199 2.05 1.26 -3.06
N ILE A 200 2.85 1.45 -4.09
CA ILE A 200 2.52 0.99 -5.44
C ILE A 200 2.33 -0.53 -5.41
N GLU A 201 1.28 -1.00 -6.07
CA GLU A 201 0.83 -2.40 -6.09
C GLU A 201 1.97 -3.37 -6.39
N ASP A 202 2.77 -3.12 -7.43
CA ASP A 202 3.90 -3.99 -7.81
C ASP A 202 4.93 -4.15 -6.69
N ILE A 203 5.25 -3.06 -5.99
CA ILE A 203 6.20 -3.07 -4.86
C ILE A 203 5.61 -3.85 -3.69
N GLY A 204 4.34 -3.57 -3.36
CA GLY A 204 3.62 -4.26 -2.29
C GLY A 204 3.54 -5.77 -2.54
N LYS A 205 3.08 -6.16 -3.74
CA LYS A 205 3.00 -7.55 -4.19
C LYS A 205 4.36 -8.24 -4.14
N ALA A 206 5.42 -7.60 -4.62
CA ALA A 206 6.77 -8.17 -4.60
C ALA A 206 7.25 -8.42 -3.15
N LYS A 207 7.00 -7.49 -2.22
CA LYS A 207 7.37 -7.66 -0.80
C LYS A 207 6.57 -8.75 -0.11
N LEU A 208 5.25 -8.81 -0.32
CA LEU A 208 4.40 -9.81 0.32
C LEU A 208 4.64 -11.22 -0.27
N SER A 209 4.79 -11.33 -1.60
CA SER A 209 5.11 -12.61 -2.25
C SER A 209 6.52 -13.09 -1.91
N GLY A 210 7.53 -12.22 -1.92
CA GLY A 210 8.89 -12.56 -1.52
C GLY A 210 8.96 -13.09 -0.08
N TYR A 211 8.19 -12.48 0.83
CA TYR A 211 8.07 -12.95 2.20
C TYR A 211 7.39 -14.33 2.28
N ARG A 212 6.24 -14.51 1.61
CA ARG A 212 5.53 -15.80 1.56
C ARG A 212 6.38 -16.93 0.98
N ASN A 213 7.09 -16.66 -0.12
CA ASN A 213 7.95 -17.63 -0.78
C ASN A 213 9.21 -17.98 0.03
N SER A 214 9.56 -17.17 1.04
CA SER A 214 10.68 -17.46 1.93
C SER A 214 10.38 -18.53 2.97
N PHE A 215 9.10 -18.84 3.23
CA PHE A 215 8.72 -19.86 4.20
C PHE A 215 9.25 -21.24 3.80
N GLY A 216 9.94 -21.90 4.73
CA GLY A 216 10.55 -23.21 4.48
C GLY A 216 11.88 -23.14 3.73
N SER A 217 12.39 -21.94 3.41
CA SER A 217 13.72 -21.73 2.85
C SER A 217 14.70 -21.21 3.90
N ASP A 218 15.99 -21.46 3.67
CA ASP A 218 17.10 -20.89 4.45
C ASP A 218 17.23 -19.36 4.27
N ASN A 219 16.42 -18.74 3.40
CA ASN A 219 16.47 -17.31 3.14
C ASN A 219 15.75 -16.47 4.21
N SER A 220 14.92 -17.09 5.04
CA SER A 220 14.17 -16.44 6.11
C SER A 220 14.86 -16.59 7.48
N ILE A 221 14.56 -15.69 8.41
CA ILE A 221 15.05 -15.74 9.79
C ILE A 221 13.89 -15.77 10.79
N ASP A 222 14.13 -16.35 11.95
CA ASP A 222 13.23 -16.31 13.11
C ASP A 222 14.04 -15.82 14.29
N ILE A 223 13.68 -14.65 14.83
CA ILE A 223 14.43 -14.01 15.91
C ILE A 223 14.48 -14.84 17.20
N ALA A 224 13.51 -15.75 17.39
CA ALA A 224 13.47 -16.61 18.55
C ALA A 224 14.49 -17.76 18.48
N ASN A 225 14.95 -18.10 17.28
CA ASN A 225 15.74 -19.30 17.01
C ASN A 225 17.11 -19.01 16.38
N VAL A 226 17.27 -17.87 15.70
CA VAL A 226 18.54 -17.50 15.04
C VAL A 226 19.60 -17.09 16.05
N THR A 227 20.82 -17.54 15.85
CA THR A 227 21.99 -17.09 16.62
C THR A 227 22.63 -15.86 15.98
N LYS A 228 23.38 -15.09 16.76
CA LYS A 228 24.13 -13.92 16.27
C LYS A 228 25.21 -14.33 15.27
N GLU A 229 25.84 -15.49 15.47
CA GLU A 229 26.81 -16.11 14.56
C GLU A 229 26.17 -16.42 13.20
N GLU A 230 25.01 -17.10 13.20
CA GLU A 230 24.27 -17.43 11.99
C GLU A 230 23.84 -16.17 11.23
N LEU A 231 23.30 -15.17 11.92
CA LEU A 231 22.88 -13.93 11.26
C LEU A 231 24.06 -13.20 10.62
N LEU A 232 25.19 -13.07 11.33
CA LEU A 232 26.37 -12.39 10.78
C LEU A 232 26.88 -13.12 9.53
N ASN A 233 27.02 -14.44 9.60
CA ASN A 233 27.43 -15.26 8.45
C ASN A 233 26.45 -15.11 7.28
N LYS A 234 25.15 -15.03 7.55
CA LYS A 234 24.12 -14.87 6.53
C LYS A 234 24.20 -13.50 5.85
N ILE A 235 24.50 -12.44 6.60
CA ILE A 235 24.67 -11.08 6.04
C ILE A 235 25.93 -11.01 5.17
N LEU A 236 27.04 -11.61 5.61
CA LEU A 236 28.32 -11.55 4.90
C LEU A 236 28.36 -12.42 3.62
N ASN A 237 27.48 -13.41 3.51
CA ASN A 237 27.38 -14.32 2.36
C ASN A 237 26.18 -14.05 1.44
N PHE A 238 25.46 -12.95 1.67
CA PHE A 238 24.31 -12.54 0.85
C PHE A 238 24.76 -11.87 -0.45
#